data_AF-A0A6M1LNA1-F1
#
_entry.id   AF-A0A6M1LNA1-F1
#
_cell.length_a   1.000
_cell.length_b   1.000
_cell.length_c   1.000
_cell.angle_alpha   90.00
_cell.angle_beta   90.00
_cell.angle_gamma   90.00
#
_symmetry.space_group_name_H-M   'P 1'
#
loop_
_entity.id
_entity.type
_entity.pdbx_description
1 polymer ?
#
loop_
_entity_poly.entity_id
_entity_poly.type
_entity_poly.pdbx_seq_one_letter_code
_entity_poly.pdbx_strand_id
1 'polypeptide(L)'
;MAQTMRRPVFAKGPLLGAGLLIAATLALTTAPPIGGGVQYQGEVNAQRDLRFTDRADGGVTVTDARTGQPIGELAPGEDGFIRGALRGLVRERRIGGLGQETPFRLTGWSDGRLTLEDPATRTRLDLAAYGATNAESFARFLSTKESQR
;
A
#
# COMPACT_ATOMS: atom_id res chain seq x y z
N MET A 1 -43.17 -29.62 50.53
CA MET A 1 -42.05 -28.71 50.25
C MET A 1 -42.05 -28.38 48.76
N ALA A 2 -42.55 -27.21 48.36
CA ALA A 2 -42.56 -26.77 46.96
C ALA A 2 -41.42 -25.75 46.77
N GLN A 3 -40.41 -26.12 45.99
CA GLN A 3 -39.26 -25.26 45.71
C GLN A 3 -39.63 -24.36 44.52
N THR A 4 -39.90 -23.09 44.81
CA THR A 4 -40.21 -22.07 43.80
C THR A 4 -38.96 -21.76 42.99
N MET A 5 -38.85 -22.38 41.81
CA MET A 5 -37.77 -22.13 40.86
C MET A 5 -37.92 -20.71 40.28
N ARG A 6 -37.16 -19.75 40.83
CA ARG A 6 -37.02 -18.41 40.26
C ARG A 6 -36.34 -18.51 38.89
N ARG A 7 -37.10 -18.27 37.81
CA ARG A 7 -36.53 -18.09 36.47
C ARG A 7 -35.59 -16.88 36.48
N PRO A 8 -34.33 -16.99 36.02
CA PRO A 8 -33.47 -15.83 35.90
C PRO A 8 -34.07 -14.89 34.86
N VAL A 9 -34.46 -13.70 35.30
CA VAL A 9 -34.91 -12.63 34.40
C VAL A 9 -33.65 -12.16 33.68
N PHE A 10 -33.43 -12.61 32.45
CA PHE A 10 -32.36 -12.10 31.61
C PHE A 10 -32.58 -10.60 31.41
N ALA A 11 -31.78 -9.78 32.08
CA ALA A 11 -31.81 -8.34 31.92
C ALA A 11 -31.41 -8.01 30.47
N LYS A 12 -32.31 -7.39 29.72
CA LYS A 12 -32.08 -7.05 28.30
C LYS A 12 -30.99 -5.98 28.12
N GLY A 13 -30.70 -5.20 29.16
CA GLY A 13 -29.71 -4.11 29.14
C GLY A 13 -28.29 -4.57 28.80
N PRO A 14 -27.70 -5.54 29.55
CA PRO A 14 -26.39 -6.10 29.23
C PRO A 14 -26.27 -6.69 27.81
N LEU A 15 -27.34 -7.34 27.31
CA LEU A 15 -27.37 -7.91 25.95
C LEU A 15 -27.38 -6.83 24.88
N LEU A 16 -28.15 -5.76 25.07
CA LEU A 16 -28.15 -4.60 24.17
C LEU A 16 -26.81 -3.87 24.19
N GLY A 17 -26.18 -3.73 25.37
CA GLY A 17 -24.85 -3.14 25.50
C GLY A 17 -23.77 -3.95 24.77
N ALA A 18 -23.78 -5.27 24.92
CA ALA A 18 -22.87 -6.16 24.21
C ALA A 18 -23.10 -6.12 22.69
N GLY A 19 -24.37 -6.12 22.25
CA GLY A 19 -24.71 -5.99 20.83
C GLY A 19 -24.24 -4.67 20.21
N LEU A 20 -24.40 -3.56 20.92
CA LEU A 20 -23.92 -2.25 20.49
C LEU A 20 -22.40 -2.21 20.40
N LEU A 21 -21.70 -2.80 21.39
CA LEU A 21 -20.23 -2.87 21.39
C LEU A 21 -19.72 -3.70 20.20
N ILE A 22 -20.33 -4.86 19.92
CA ILE A 22 -19.95 -5.70 18.78
C ILE A 22 -20.23 -4.96 17.46
N ALA A 23 -21.37 -4.29 17.33
CA ALA A 23 -21.68 -3.52 16.14
C ALA A 23 -20.71 -2.34 15.94
N ALA A 24 -20.35 -1.65 17.03
CA ALA A 24 -19.38 -0.56 16.99
C ALA A 24 -17.98 -1.07 16.60
N THR A 25 -17.52 -2.19 17.17
CA THR A 25 -16.21 -2.74 16.81
C THR A 25 -16.15 -3.20 15.35
N LEU A 26 -17.20 -3.86 14.85
CA LEU A 26 -17.30 -4.21 13.42
C LEU A 26 -17.35 -2.98 12.52
N ALA A 27 -18.03 -1.91 12.93
CA ALA A 27 -18.09 -0.67 12.17
C ALA A 27 -16.71 0.01 12.11
N LEU A 28 -15.97 0.03 13.22
CA LEU A 28 -14.62 0.61 13.27
C LEU A 28 -13.60 -0.18 12.43
N THR A 29 -13.74 -1.50 12.30
CA THR A 29 -12.80 -2.31 11.51
C THR A 29 -13.11 -2.34 10.01
N THR A 30 -14.34 -2.04 9.62
CA THR A 30 -14.78 -2.03 8.20
C THR A 30 -14.84 -0.64 7.60
N ALA A 31 -14.79 0.40 8.42
CA ALA A 31 -14.73 1.78 7.94
C ALA A 31 -13.45 2.01 7.12
N PRO A 32 -13.53 2.68 5.96
CA PRO A 32 -12.34 3.10 5.24
C PRO A 32 -11.51 4.06 6.12
N PRO A 33 -10.17 4.04 6.01
CA PRO A 33 -9.32 4.89 6.81
C PRO A 33 -9.72 6.36 6.68
N ILE A 34 -9.94 7.00 7.84
CA ILE A 34 -10.37 8.40 7.94
C ILE A 34 -9.12 9.28 7.80
N GLY A 35 -8.69 9.49 6.56
CA GLY A 35 -7.50 10.30 6.27
C GLY A 35 -7.17 10.22 4.79
N GLY A 36 -7.42 11.31 4.06
CA GLY A 36 -6.84 11.47 2.73
C GLY A 36 -5.32 11.35 2.86
N GLY A 37 -4.71 10.54 1.99
CA GLY A 37 -3.29 10.19 2.07
C GLY A 37 -2.41 11.41 2.36
N VAL A 38 -1.36 11.19 3.17
CA VAL A 38 -0.40 12.22 3.59
C VAL A 38 -0.03 13.09 2.38
N GLN A 39 -0.40 14.37 2.46
CA GLN A 39 -0.01 15.36 1.46
C GLN A 39 1.47 15.67 1.71
N TYR A 40 2.33 15.07 0.90
CA TYR A 40 3.74 15.45 0.87
C TYR A 40 3.84 16.84 0.26
N GLN A 41 4.14 17.82 1.09
CA GLN A 41 4.52 19.16 0.67
C GLN A 41 6.03 19.14 0.47
N GLY A 42 6.46 19.47 -0.75
CA GLY A 42 7.86 19.45 -1.15
C GLY A 42 7.99 19.66 -2.65
N GLU A 43 9.15 20.14 -3.08
CA GLU A 43 9.45 20.23 -4.50
C GLU A 43 9.83 18.84 -5.03
N VAL A 44 9.27 18.47 -6.18
CA VAL A 44 9.61 17.21 -6.85
C VAL A 44 10.94 17.40 -7.57
N ASN A 45 11.95 16.64 -7.16
CA ASN A 45 13.27 16.64 -7.81
C ASN A 45 13.29 15.68 -9.01
N ALA A 46 12.71 14.48 -8.84
CA ALA A 46 12.61 13.48 -9.90
C ALA A 46 11.33 12.67 -9.76
N GLN A 47 10.76 12.23 -10.89
CA GLN A 47 9.59 11.38 -10.90
C GLN A 47 9.65 10.38 -12.06
N ARG A 48 9.23 9.15 -11.82
CA ARG A 48 9.09 8.14 -12.87
C ARG A 48 7.88 7.26 -12.62
N ASP A 49 7.11 7.03 -13.68
CA ASP A 49 6.01 6.08 -13.67
C ASP A 49 6.55 4.69 -14.05
N LEU A 50 6.28 3.69 -13.22
CA LEU A 50 6.87 2.36 -13.25
C LEU A 50 5.79 1.29 -13.49
N ARG A 51 6.10 0.34 -14.37
CA ARG A 51 5.37 -0.92 -14.52
C ARG A 51 6.24 -2.06 -14.02
N PHE A 52 5.64 -2.95 -13.25
CA PHE A 52 6.26 -4.18 -12.77
C PHE A 52 5.53 -5.34 -13.43
N THR A 53 6.29 -6.20 -14.12
CA THR A 53 5.71 -7.35 -14.83
C THR A 53 6.41 -8.61 -14.36
N ASP A 54 5.64 -9.56 -13.84
CA ASP A 54 6.13 -10.87 -13.44
C ASP A 54 6.65 -11.64 -14.66
N ARG A 55 7.78 -12.31 -14.49
CA ARG A 55 8.41 -13.17 -15.50
C ARG A 55 8.16 -14.63 -15.17
N ALA A 56 8.27 -15.49 -16.19
CA ALA A 56 8.08 -16.93 -16.05
C ALA A 56 9.11 -17.61 -15.12
N ASP A 57 10.29 -17.01 -14.95
CA ASP A 57 11.36 -17.46 -14.05
C ASP A 57 11.15 -17.02 -12.58
N GLY A 58 10.07 -16.29 -12.27
CA GLY A 58 9.81 -15.72 -10.94
C GLY A 58 10.49 -14.36 -10.70
N GLY A 59 11.21 -13.85 -11.70
CA GLY A 59 11.74 -12.49 -11.72
C GLY A 59 10.65 -11.45 -11.96
N VAL A 60 11.02 -10.17 -11.85
CA VAL A 60 10.13 -9.04 -12.21
C VAL A 60 10.91 -8.08 -13.09
N THR A 61 10.35 -7.73 -14.24
CA THR A 61 10.88 -6.63 -15.07
C THR A 61 10.28 -5.31 -14.61
N VAL A 62 11.14 -4.32 -14.38
CA VAL A 62 10.75 -2.94 -14.09
C VAL A 62 10.89 -2.12 -15.36
N THR A 63 9.79 -1.52 -15.81
CA THR A 63 9.71 -0.79 -17.07
C THR A 63 9.29 0.65 -16.80
N ASP A 64 9.92 1.61 -17.48
CA ASP A 64 9.42 2.99 -17.53
C ASP A 64 8.10 2.99 -18.29
N ALA A 65 7.01 3.38 -17.63
CA ALA A 65 5.67 3.34 -18.18
C ALA A 65 5.44 4.32 -19.34
N ARG A 66 6.27 5.36 -19.44
CA ARG A 66 6.19 6.38 -20.50
C ARG A 66 6.92 5.93 -21.76
N THR A 67 8.09 5.32 -21.62
CA THR A 67 8.93 4.94 -22.77
C THR A 67 8.81 3.47 -23.16
N GLY A 68 8.29 2.62 -22.27
CA GLY A 68 8.26 1.17 -22.45
C GLY A 68 9.63 0.50 -22.31
N GLN A 69 10.67 1.25 -21.91
CA GLN A 69 12.02 0.72 -21.78
C GLN A 69 12.19 -0.05 -20.46
N PRO A 70 12.79 -1.24 -20.48
CA PRO A 70 13.19 -1.92 -19.26
C PRO A 70 14.31 -1.12 -18.58
N ILE A 71 14.10 -0.75 -17.32
CA ILE A 71 15.04 0.06 -16.53
C ILE A 71 15.62 -0.71 -15.35
N GLY A 72 15.20 -1.96 -15.16
CA GLY A 72 15.76 -2.85 -14.15
C GLY A 72 15.04 -4.19 -14.08
N GLU A 73 15.65 -5.11 -13.37
CA GLU A 73 15.11 -6.45 -13.12
C GLU A 73 15.25 -6.77 -11.63
N LEU A 74 14.28 -7.51 -11.09
CA LEU A 74 14.35 -8.10 -9.76
C LEU A 74 14.54 -9.60 -9.94
N ALA A 75 15.69 -10.14 -9.53
CA ALA A 75 15.96 -11.56 -9.62
C ALA A 75 15.02 -12.36 -8.70
N PRO A 76 14.74 -13.65 -9.00
CA PRO A 76 13.91 -14.50 -8.14
C PRO A 76 14.48 -14.57 -6.72
N GLY A 77 13.64 -14.33 -5.71
CA GLY A 77 14.04 -14.36 -4.30
C GLY A 77 14.79 -13.11 -3.79
N GLU A 78 15.14 -12.17 -4.66
CA GLU A 78 15.78 -10.91 -4.29
C GLU A 78 14.78 -9.75 -4.12
N ASP A 79 15.27 -8.61 -3.64
CA ASP A 79 14.49 -7.37 -3.49
C ASP A 79 13.20 -7.56 -2.67
N GLY A 80 13.30 -8.32 -1.57
CA GLY A 80 12.15 -8.70 -0.74
C GLY A 80 11.32 -7.50 -0.25
N PHE A 81 11.96 -6.35 -0.02
CA PHE A 81 11.26 -5.12 0.34
C PHE A 81 10.41 -4.56 -0.82
N ILE A 82 10.99 -4.42 -2.03
CA ILE A 82 10.26 -3.96 -3.22
C ILE A 82 9.07 -4.89 -3.48
N ARG A 83 9.30 -6.22 -3.46
CA ARG A 83 8.23 -7.21 -3.65
C ARG A 83 7.17 -7.15 -2.54
N GLY A 84 7.57 -6.90 -1.30
CA GLY A 84 6.66 -6.70 -0.17
C GLY A 84 5.75 -5.49 -0.38
N ALA A 85 6.34 -4.34 -0.69
CA ALA A 85 5.62 -3.10 -0.98
C ALA A 85 4.64 -3.28 -2.16
N LEU A 86 5.09 -3.87 -3.27
CA LEU A 86 4.25 -4.13 -4.44
C LEU A 86 3.08 -5.08 -4.12
N ARG A 87 3.31 -6.16 -3.34
CA ARG A 87 2.22 -7.05 -2.90
C ARG A 87 1.17 -6.31 -2.08
N GLY A 88 1.58 -5.36 -1.24
CA GLY A 88 0.66 -4.49 -0.50
C GLY A 88 -0.21 -3.64 -1.42
N LEU A 89 0.42 -2.92 -2.36
CA LEU A 89 -0.29 -2.06 -3.32
C LEU A 89 -1.21 -2.86 -4.26
N VAL A 90 -0.74 -3.98 -4.79
CA VAL A 90 -1.55 -4.87 -5.66
C VAL A 90 -2.72 -5.49 -4.89
N ARG A 91 -2.54 -5.83 -3.61
CA ARG A 91 -3.63 -6.29 -2.76
C ARG A 91 -4.70 -5.20 -2.63
N GLU A 92 -4.31 -3.96 -2.38
CA GLU A 92 -5.23 -2.83 -2.29
C GLU A 92 -6.02 -2.63 -3.59
N ARG A 93 -5.35 -2.71 -4.75
CA ARG A 93 -6.02 -2.69 -6.06
C ARG A 93 -7.05 -3.79 -6.19
N ARG A 94 -6.71 -5.03 -5.80
CA ARG A 94 -7.63 -6.17 -5.88
C ARG A 94 -8.88 -5.97 -5.02
N ILE A 95 -8.74 -5.37 -3.83
CA ILE A 95 -9.88 -5.03 -2.97
C ILE A 95 -10.81 -4.04 -3.69
N GLY A 96 -10.25 -3.07 -4.42
CA GLY A 96 -10.99 -2.10 -5.23
C GLY A 96 -11.41 -2.59 -6.63
N GLY A 97 -11.12 -3.83 -7.02
CA GLY A 97 -11.39 -4.33 -8.38
C GLY A 97 -10.55 -3.69 -9.49
N LEU A 98 -9.38 -3.12 -9.15
CA LEU A 98 -8.50 -2.39 -10.07
C LEU A 98 -7.39 -3.30 -10.62
N GLY A 99 -7.00 -3.04 -11.87
CA GLY A 99 -5.98 -3.81 -12.61
C GLY A 99 -4.59 -3.17 -12.63
N GLN A 100 -3.74 -3.63 -13.55
CA GLN A 100 -2.36 -3.15 -13.72
C GLN A 100 -2.22 -1.99 -14.71
N GLU A 101 -3.35 -1.45 -15.20
CA GLU A 101 -3.35 -0.42 -16.25
C GLU A 101 -2.69 0.88 -15.83
N THR A 102 -2.92 1.30 -14.58
CA THR A 102 -2.28 2.49 -14.03
C THR A 102 -0.88 2.13 -13.51
N PRO A 103 0.19 2.82 -13.95
CA PRO A 103 1.54 2.59 -13.43
C PRO A 103 1.65 3.09 -11.98
N PHE A 104 2.63 2.57 -11.25
CA PHE A 104 3.00 3.13 -9.95
C PHE A 104 3.91 4.33 -10.15
N ARG A 105 3.79 5.35 -9.31
CA ARG A 105 4.57 6.58 -9.40
C ARG A 105 5.63 6.60 -8.33
N LEU A 106 6.89 6.59 -8.74
CA LEU A 106 8.02 6.81 -7.84
C LEU A 106 8.42 8.28 -7.92
N THR A 107 8.43 8.95 -6.78
CA THR A 107 8.78 10.37 -6.67
C THR A 107 9.96 10.52 -5.71
N GLY A 108 11.00 11.19 -6.18
CA GLY A 108 12.09 11.70 -5.35
C GLY A 108 11.90 13.20 -5.10
N TRP A 109 11.89 13.57 -3.83
CA TRP A 109 11.66 14.94 -3.37
C TRP A 109 12.99 15.69 -3.21
N SER A 110 12.95 17.03 -3.21
CA SER A 110 14.13 17.88 -3.05
C SER A 110 14.83 17.73 -1.70
N ASP A 111 14.11 17.26 -0.69
CA ASP A 111 14.64 16.93 0.65
C ASP A 111 15.27 15.53 0.75
N GLY A 112 15.33 14.79 -0.36
CA GLY A 112 15.93 13.45 -0.43
C GLY A 112 14.99 12.30 -0.05
N ARG A 113 13.75 12.57 0.37
CA ARG A 113 12.76 11.51 0.59
C ARG A 113 12.35 10.86 -0.72
N LEU A 114 11.89 9.62 -0.63
CA LEU A 114 11.31 8.88 -1.74
C LEU A 114 9.92 8.38 -1.37
N THR A 115 8.96 8.52 -2.28
CA THR A 115 7.61 7.99 -2.12
C THR A 115 7.22 7.13 -3.30
N LEU A 116 6.59 5.99 -3.03
CA LEU A 116 5.94 5.17 -4.06
C LEU A 116 4.43 5.32 -3.93
N GLU A 117 3.77 5.73 -5.00
CA GLU A 117 2.33 5.95 -5.04
C GLU A 117 1.65 5.04 -6.05
N ASP A 118 0.45 4.62 -5.72
CA ASP A 118 -0.51 4.05 -6.64
C ASP A 118 -1.61 5.07 -6.95
N PRO A 119 -1.59 5.73 -8.12
CA PRO A 119 -2.60 6.71 -8.48
C PRO A 119 -4.02 6.12 -8.58
N ALA A 120 -4.15 4.81 -8.81
CA ALA A 120 -5.45 4.16 -8.96
C ALA A 120 -6.21 4.06 -7.62
N THR A 121 -5.49 3.76 -6.54
CA THR A 121 -6.04 3.67 -5.18
C THR A 121 -5.78 4.91 -4.34
N ARG A 122 -4.92 5.83 -4.83
CA ARG A 122 -4.34 6.96 -4.07
C ARG A 122 -3.55 6.51 -2.83
N THR A 123 -3.12 5.25 -2.79
CA THR A 123 -2.25 4.74 -1.74
C THR A 123 -0.84 5.25 -1.98
N ARG A 124 -0.20 5.78 -0.93
CA ARG A 124 1.17 6.28 -1.00
C ARG A 124 2.00 5.70 0.13
N LEU A 125 3.19 5.25 -0.19
CA LEU A 125 4.18 4.70 0.74
C LEU A 125 5.33 5.70 0.88
N ASP A 126 5.61 6.12 2.11
CA ASP A 126 6.86 6.80 2.45
C ASP A 126 7.95 5.75 2.57
N LEU A 127 8.93 5.77 1.66
CA LEU A 127 9.98 4.77 1.69
C LEU A 127 10.96 5.02 2.85
N ALA A 128 11.05 6.25 3.35
CA ALA A 128 11.92 6.59 4.49
C ALA A 128 11.44 5.92 5.80
N ALA A 129 10.13 5.69 5.94
CA ALA A 129 9.54 5.00 7.10
C ALA A 129 10.01 3.54 7.24
N TYR A 130 10.60 2.96 6.20
CA TYR A 130 11.11 1.60 6.18
C TYR A 130 12.64 1.52 6.32
N GLY A 131 13.30 2.67 6.52
CA GLY A 131 14.76 2.77 6.67
C GLY A 131 15.50 3.10 5.37
N ALA A 132 16.69 3.69 5.51
CA ALA A 132 17.46 4.23 4.40
C ALA A 132 17.78 3.19 3.30
N THR A 133 18.25 2.00 3.69
CA THR A 133 18.58 0.91 2.75
C THR A 133 17.38 0.47 1.90
N ASN A 134 16.19 0.44 2.52
CA ASN A 134 14.96 0.07 1.83
C ASN A 134 14.53 1.18 0.85
N ALA A 135 14.67 2.45 1.23
CA ALA A 135 14.42 3.57 0.32
C ALA A 135 15.40 3.56 -0.88
N GLU A 136 16.69 3.34 -0.63
CA GLU A 136 17.73 3.28 -1.66
C GLU A 136 17.47 2.19 -2.70
N SER A 137 16.85 1.07 -2.31
CA SER A 137 16.48 -0.01 -3.24
C SER A 137 15.57 0.49 -4.38
N PHE A 138 14.75 1.52 -4.13
CA PHE A 138 13.91 2.16 -5.15
C PHE A 138 14.62 3.29 -5.90
N ALA A 139 15.57 3.97 -5.28
CA ALA A 139 16.27 5.12 -5.87
C ALA A 139 16.89 4.80 -7.25
N ARG A 140 17.36 3.55 -7.43
CA ARG A 140 17.93 3.06 -8.70
C ARG A 140 16.99 3.18 -9.89
N PHE A 141 15.67 3.24 -9.67
CA PHE A 141 14.67 3.38 -10.74
C PHE A 141 14.35 4.84 -11.10
N LEU A 142 14.79 5.82 -10.30
CA LEU A 142 14.59 7.26 -10.63
C LEU A 142 15.64 7.79 -11.61
N SER A 143 16.83 7.18 -11.63
CA SER A 143 17.95 7.66 -12.42
C SER A 143 17.84 7.19 -13.88
N THR A 144 17.82 8.15 -14.80
CA THR A 144 18.50 8.04 -16.09
C THR A 144 19.37 9.27 -16.18
N LYS A 145 20.62 9.17 -15.74
CA LYS A 145 21.62 10.24 -15.93
C LYS A 145 22.09 10.33 -17.40
N GLU A 146 21.25 9.93 -18.35
CA GLU A 146 21.61 9.73 -19.76
C GLU A 146 20.43 10.03 -20.69
N SER A 147 19.93 11.27 -20.66
CA SER A 147 19.27 11.92 -21.82
C SER A 147 18.73 13.28 -21.38
N GLN A 148 19.63 14.21 -21.07
CA GLN A 148 19.50 15.62 -21.46
C GLN A 148 20.94 16.10 -21.72
N ARG A 149 21.44 15.73 -22.90
CA ARG A 149 22.50 16.49 -23.59
C ARG A 149 21.83 17.57 -24.42
#